data_AF-A0A440U8P7-F1
#
_entry.id   AF-A0A440U8P7-F1
#
_cell.length_a   1.000
_cell.length_b   1.000
_cell.length_c   1.000
_cell.angle_alpha   90.00
_cell.angle_beta   90.00
_cell.angle_gamma   90.00
#
_symmetry.space_group_name_H-M   'P 1'
#
loop_
_entity.id
_entity.type
_entity.pdbx_description
1 polymer ?
#
loop_
_entity_poly.entity_id
_entity_poly.type
_entity_poly.pdbx_seq_one_letter_code
_entity_poly.pdbx_strand_id
1 'polypeptide(L)'
;MASLSSIGIALFSVVLVVPFAHRFKPDKWYAQGFSVLVLAFLASSLAAFAIRSFVFQPFSIPASSMVPTLEVGDYLFASKFAYGYSRHSVPFGLLPIEGRTFDTAPAPGDIAVFRRPSDPSTDYIKRIVGLPGDKIQMIDGINDHAVKLEETGSYSSDEIRSPKVQRETLQNGVSYSVLDVIDGSTGDNTQPVVVPAGRYFMLGDNRDSSADSRFDMGTIPYENLVGKGVRLFWNSRGVDYSSRHTLDGLTGK
;
A
#
# COMPACT_ATOMS: atom_id res chain seq x y z
N MET A 1 -3.95 20.58 -16.10
CA MET A 1 -5.24 20.81 -15.43
C MET A 1 -5.02 20.68 -13.93
N ALA A 2 -5.05 21.79 -13.18
CA ALA A 2 -5.07 21.71 -11.71
C ALA A 2 -6.39 21.07 -11.29
N SER A 3 -6.34 19.91 -10.63
CA SER A 3 -7.55 19.23 -10.16
C SER A 3 -8.33 20.16 -9.24
N LEU A 4 -9.67 20.16 -9.30
CA LEU A 4 -10.55 20.98 -8.44
C LEU A 4 -10.22 20.85 -6.93
N SER A 5 -9.61 19.74 -6.51
CA SER A 5 -9.13 19.52 -5.14
C SER A 5 -8.00 20.48 -4.75
N SER A 6 -7.14 20.85 -5.69
CA SER A 6 -6.00 21.75 -5.46
C SER A 6 -6.46 23.20 -5.22
N ILE A 7 -7.52 23.62 -5.92
CA ILE A 7 -8.12 24.95 -5.79
C ILE A 7 -8.85 25.09 -4.45
N GLY A 8 -9.57 24.04 -4.02
CA GLY A 8 -10.26 24.03 -2.72
C GLY A 8 -9.30 24.13 -1.53
N ILE A 9 -8.18 23.40 -1.58
CA ILE A 9 -7.15 23.47 -0.53
C ILE A 9 -6.50 24.86 -0.51
N ALA A 10 -6.16 25.42 -1.67
CA ALA A 10 -5.55 26.75 -1.75
C ALA A 10 -6.47 27.86 -1.21
N LEU A 11 -7.77 27.82 -1.54
CA LEU A 11 -8.75 28.78 -1.03
C LEU A 11 -8.94 28.67 0.49
N PHE A 12 -8.99 27.44 1.02
CA PHE A 12 -9.11 27.20 2.46
C PHE A 12 -7.88 27.72 3.23
N SER A 13 -6.67 27.52 2.68
CA SER A 13 -5.43 28.03 3.26
C SER A 13 -5.41 29.56 3.35
N VAL A 14 -5.89 30.27 2.32
CA VAL A 14 -5.95 31.75 2.31
C VAL A 14 -6.89 32.26 3.40
N VAL A 15 -8.07 31.65 3.57
CA VAL A 15 -9.06 32.05 4.59
C VAL A 15 -8.51 31.88 6.02
N LEU A 16 -7.74 30.82 6.27
CA LEU A 16 -7.11 30.56 7.58
C LEU A 16 -5.97 31.53 7.91
N VAL A 17 -5.26 32.00 6.88
CA VAL A 17 -4.05 32.82 7.02
C VAL A 17 -4.34 34.32 7.12
N VAL A 18 -5.32 34.83 6.38
CA VAL A 18 -5.66 36.27 6.34
C VAL A 18 -5.88 36.90 7.72
N PRO A 19 -6.58 36.26 8.68
CA PRO A 19 -6.74 36.80 10.03
C PRO A 19 -5.42 36.97 10.80
N PHE A 20 -4.41 36.13 10.52
CA PHE A 20 -3.11 36.17 11.18
C PHE A 20 -2.10 37.10 10.47
N ALA A 21 -2.29 37.33 9.17
CA ALA A 21 -1.46 38.22 8.38
C ALA A 21 -1.45 39.67 8.93
N HIS A 22 -2.55 40.13 9.51
CA HIS A 22 -2.63 41.47 10.14
C HIS A 22 -1.68 41.66 11.33
N ARG A 23 -1.13 40.57 11.91
CA ARG A 23 -0.14 40.61 12.98
C ARG A 23 1.25 41.00 12.48
N PHE A 24 1.50 40.85 11.18
CA PHE A 24 2.70 41.31 10.50
C PHE A 24 2.35 42.58 9.71
N LYS A 25 2.75 43.74 10.21
CA LYS A 25 2.56 45.03 9.53
C LYS A 25 3.87 45.52 8.92
N PRO A 26 4.33 44.98 7.78
CA PRO A 26 5.46 45.55 7.08
C PRO A 26 5.06 46.90 6.47
N ASP A 27 5.98 47.85 6.48
CA ASP A 27 5.75 49.25 6.09
C ASP A 27 5.40 49.44 4.61
N LYS A 28 5.61 48.40 3.78
CA LYS A 28 5.43 48.47 2.33
C LYS A 28 4.34 47.51 1.87
N TRP A 29 3.43 47.99 1.03
CA TRP A 29 2.25 47.24 0.55
C TRP A 29 2.60 45.90 -0.12
N TYR A 30 3.71 45.83 -0.87
CA TYR A 30 4.15 44.60 -1.53
C TYR A 30 4.65 43.54 -0.54
N ALA A 31 5.15 43.96 0.63
CA ALA A 31 5.60 43.04 1.67
C ALA A 31 4.41 42.38 2.40
N GLN A 32 3.25 43.04 2.45
CA GLN A 32 2.00 42.46 2.96
C GLN A 32 1.50 41.35 2.02
N GLY A 33 1.45 41.62 0.71
CA GLY A 33 1.08 40.62 -0.30
C GLY A 33 2.02 39.40 -0.30
N PHE A 34 3.32 39.63 -0.22
CA PHE A 34 4.31 38.55 -0.13
C PHE A 34 4.14 37.70 1.14
N SER A 35 3.89 38.33 2.29
CA SER A 35 3.67 37.61 3.56
C SER A 35 2.45 36.69 3.49
N VAL A 36 1.35 37.14 2.86
CA VAL A 36 0.15 36.31 2.67
C VAL A 36 0.46 35.11 1.77
N LEU A 37 1.19 35.30 0.67
CA LEU A 37 1.59 34.20 -0.24
C LEU A 37 2.48 33.18 0.47
N VAL A 38 3.47 33.64 1.23
CA VAL A 38 4.36 32.78 2.02
C VAL A 38 3.57 31.97 3.04
N LEU A 39 2.69 32.62 3.81
CA LEU A 39 1.88 31.94 4.81
C LEU A 39 0.90 30.94 4.17
N ALA A 40 0.26 31.28 3.05
CA ALA A 40 -0.63 30.37 2.32
C ALA A 40 0.13 29.15 1.78
N PHE A 41 1.35 29.35 1.27
CA PHE A 41 2.23 28.27 0.84
C PHE A 41 2.65 27.36 2.00
N LEU A 42 3.07 27.95 3.13
CA LEU A 42 3.44 27.20 4.34
C LEU A 42 2.25 26.41 4.90
N ALA A 43 1.07 27.03 5.00
CA ALA A 43 -0.14 26.37 5.47
C ALA A 43 -0.53 25.20 4.56
N SER A 44 -0.50 25.39 3.25
CA SER A 44 -0.82 24.33 2.27
C SER A 44 0.19 23.19 2.30
N SER A 45 1.48 23.51 2.42
CA SER A 45 2.55 22.52 2.55
C SER A 45 2.42 21.70 3.83
N LEU A 46 2.10 22.36 4.96
CA LEU A 46 1.88 21.69 6.24
C LEU A 46 0.63 20.79 6.20
N ALA A 47 -0.45 21.27 5.59
CA ALA A 47 -1.66 20.47 5.40
C ALA A 47 -1.40 19.23 4.52
N ALA A 48 -0.70 19.39 3.40
CA ALA A 48 -0.32 18.28 2.53
C ALA A 48 0.59 17.27 3.26
N PHE A 49 1.53 17.76 4.06
CA PHE A 49 2.39 16.93 4.89
C PHE A 49 1.59 16.14 5.94
N ALA A 50 0.66 16.80 6.65
CA ALA A 50 -0.20 16.16 7.65
C ALA A 50 -1.10 15.10 7.01
N ILE A 51 -1.75 15.40 5.88
CA ILE A 51 -2.61 14.46 5.16
C ILE A 51 -1.80 13.23 4.72
N ARG A 52 -0.61 13.43 4.15
CA ARG A 52 0.27 12.33 3.70
C ARG A 52 0.81 11.48 4.85
N SER A 53 1.02 12.09 6.01
CA SER A 53 1.55 11.42 7.19
C SER A 53 0.47 10.62 7.93
N PHE A 54 -0.76 11.14 8.01
CA PHE A 54 -1.77 10.62 8.92
C PHE A 54 -3.04 10.07 8.25
N VAL A 55 -3.31 10.41 6.99
CA VAL A 55 -4.58 10.06 6.33
C VAL A 55 -4.35 9.15 5.14
N PHE A 56 -3.85 9.69 4.03
CA PHE A 56 -3.61 8.95 2.80
C PHE A 56 -2.28 9.33 2.16
N GLN A 57 -1.49 8.32 1.77
CA GLN A 57 -0.28 8.52 0.99
C GLN A 57 -0.43 7.86 -0.39
N PRO A 58 -0.14 8.59 -1.49
CA PRO A 58 -0.05 8.00 -2.81
C PRO A 58 1.26 7.21 -2.99
N PHE A 59 1.18 6.07 -3.65
CA PHE A 59 2.30 5.22 -4.04
C PHE A 59 2.20 4.87 -5.52
N SER A 60 3.33 4.79 -6.22
CA SER A 60 3.42 4.24 -7.57
C SER A 60 3.85 2.77 -7.50
N ILE A 61 3.39 1.95 -8.44
CA ILE A 61 3.71 0.52 -8.56
C ILE A 61 4.72 0.31 -9.69
N PRO A 62 6.03 0.17 -9.39
CA PRO A 62 7.05 -0.02 -10.42
C PRO A 62 7.28 -1.47 -10.83
N ALA A 63 6.81 -2.44 -10.03
CA ALA A 63 7.14 -3.86 -10.17
C ALA A 63 5.89 -4.75 -10.26
N SER A 64 6.02 -5.89 -10.94
CA SER A 64 4.93 -6.83 -11.30
C SER A 64 4.56 -7.85 -10.22
N SER A 65 5.14 -7.77 -9.02
CA SER A 65 4.94 -8.77 -7.96
C SER A 65 3.51 -8.91 -7.42
N MET A 66 2.65 -7.94 -7.73
CA MET A 66 1.25 -7.91 -7.30
C MET A 66 0.27 -8.09 -8.47
N VAL A 67 0.76 -8.43 -9.66
CA VAL A 67 -0.08 -8.78 -10.82
C VAL A 67 -0.85 -10.07 -10.49
N PRO A 68 -2.15 -10.19 -10.84
CA PRO A 68 -2.92 -9.25 -11.66
C PRO A 68 -3.64 -8.15 -10.87
N THR A 69 -3.58 -8.16 -9.54
CA THR A 69 -4.29 -7.18 -8.70
C THR A 69 -3.76 -5.76 -8.87
N LEU A 70 -2.44 -5.58 -8.87
CA LEU A 70 -1.78 -4.30 -9.12
C LEU A 70 -0.82 -4.47 -10.30
N GLU A 71 -1.01 -3.64 -11.31
CA GLU A 71 -0.22 -3.66 -12.54
C GLU A 71 0.86 -2.58 -12.52
N VAL A 72 1.89 -2.79 -13.33
CA VAL A 72 2.99 -1.83 -13.41
C VAL A 72 2.49 -0.51 -13.99
N GLY A 73 2.81 0.58 -13.29
CA GLY A 73 2.32 1.92 -13.59
C GLY A 73 1.08 2.32 -12.80
N ASP A 74 0.48 1.42 -12.02
CA ASP A 74 -0.63 1.77 -11.13
C ASP A 74 -0.18 2.79 -10.07
N TYR A 75 -1.11 3.66 -9.69
CA TYR A 75 -1.01 4.56 -8.56
C TYR A 75 -2.10 4.23 -7.54
N LEU A 76 -1.67 4.02 -6.31
CA LEU A 76 -2.44 3.51 -5.19
C LEU A 76 -2.49 4.55 -4.07
N PHE A 77 -3.67 4.78 -3.50
CA PHE A 77 -3.78 5.38 -2.17
C PHE A 77 -3.66 4.32 -1.09
N ALA A 78 -2.75 4.54 -0.15
CA ALA A 78 -2.66 3.78 1.08
C ALA A 78 -3.25 4.59 2.25
N SER A 79 -4.18 3.99 2.98
CA SER A 79 -4.69 4.49 4.26
C SER A 79 -3.64 4.33 5.34
N LYS A 80 -3.26 5.43 5.98
CA LYS A 80 -2.29 5.47 7.08
C LYS A 80 -2.92 5.06 8.42
N PHE A 81 -4.17 5.46 8.64
CA PHE A 81 -4.88 5.20 9.89
C PHE A 81 -5.37 3.75 10.01
N ALA A 82 -5.48 3.01 8.90
CA ALA A 82 -6.00 1.64 8.91
C ALA A 82 -5.22 0.66 9.82
N TYR A 83 -3.95 0.92 10.07
CA TYR A 83 -3.11 0.12 10.97
C TYR A 83 -2.61 0.92 12.18
N GLY A 84 -3.14 2.11 12.41
CA GLY A 84 -2.56 3.09 13.33
C GLY A 84 -1.19 3.61 12.88
N TYR A 85 -0.55 4.36 13.77
CA TYR A 85 0.68 5.10 13.47
C TYR A 85 1.90 4.47 14.14
N SER A 86 2.99 4.33 13.40
CA SER A 86 4.32 3.92 13.90
C SER A 86 5.39 4.94 13.52
N ARG A 87 6.64 4.70 13.91
CA ARG A 87 7.81 5.46 13.45
C ARG A 87 7.92 5.55 11.91
N HIS A 88 7.29 4.64 11.17
CA HIS A 88 7.29 4.61 9.71
C HIS A 88 6.11 5.38 9.07
N SER A 89 5.20 5.94 9.87
CA SER A 89 4.05 6.69 9.36
C SER A 89 4.42 8.08 8.86
N VAL A 90 5.35 8.76 9.54
CA VAL A 90 5.76 10.14 9.25
C VAL A 90 7.12 10.17 8.53
N PRO A 91 7.29 10.98 7.47
CA PRO A 91 8.58 11.15 6.80
C PRO A 91 9.69 11.59 7.75
N PHE A 92 10.93 11.23 7.40
CA PHE A 92 12.15 11.57 8.14
C PHE A 92 12.22 11.07 9.58
N GLY A 93 11.35 10.13 9.98
CA GLY A 93 11.34 9.59 11.34
C GLY A 93 10.99 10.64 12.39
N LEU A 94 10.23 11.68 12.02
CA LEU A 94 9.85 12.78 12.93
C LEU A 94 8.90 12.36 14.05
N LEU A 95 8.42 11.11 14.04
CA LEU A 95 7.55 10.56 15.07
C LEU A 95 8.32 9.51 15.88
N PRO A 96 8.99 9.91 16.99
CA PRO A 96 9.77 9.00 17.82
C PRO A 96 8.86 8.22 18.77
N ILE A 97 7.97 7.40 18.21
CA ILE A 97 7.13 6.49 18.97
C ILE A 97 7.65 5.07 18.87
N GLU A 98 7.63 4.37 20.00
CA GLU A 98 7.90 2.94 20.07
C GLU A 98 6.58 2.19 19.84
N GLY A 99 6.60 1.17 18.97
CA GLY A 99 5.42 0.40 18.62
C GLY A 99 4.42 1.15 17.75
N ARG A 100 3.12 1.02 18.07
CA ARG A 100 2.01 1.64 17.35
C ARG A 100 0.99 2.28 18.28
N THR A 101 0.45 3.41 17.84
CA THR A 101 -0.67 4.11 18.50
C THR A 101 -1.93 4.06 17.64
N PHE A 102 -3.10 3.97 18.26
CA PHE A 102 -4.39 3.77 17.57
C PHE A 102 -4.35 2.57 16.63
N ASP A 103 -3.74 1.49 17.10
CA ASP A 103 -3.48 0.32 16.29
C ASP A 103 -4.77 -0.44 15.98
N THR A 104 -4.79 -1.04 14.81
CA THR A 104 -5.87 -1.92 14.35
C THR A 104 -5.20 -3.07 13.62
N ALA A 105 -5.40 -4.28 14.13
CA ALA A 105 -4.78 -5.47 13.57
C ALA A 105 -5.16 -5.61 12.09
N PRO A 106 -4.18 -5.83 11.18
CA PRO A 106 -4.47 -6.11 9.79
C PRO A 106 -5.31 -7.37 9.63
N ALA A 107 -6.17 -7.38 8.61
CA ALA A 107 -6.97 -8.54 8.27
C ALA A 107 -6.22 -9.43 7.25
N PRO A 108 -6.47 -10.76 7.24
CA PRO A 108 -5.99 -11.63 6.17
C PRO A 108 -6.56 -11.15 4.83
N GLY A 109 -5.72 -11.11 3.81
CA GLY A 109 -6.05 -10.62 2.48
C GLY A 109 -5.77 -9.13 2.29
N ASP A 110 -5.44 -8.37 3.33
CA ASP A 110 -5.13 -6.95 3.19
C ASP A 110 -3.89 -6.72 2.32
N ILE A 111 -3.97 -5.77 1.39
CA ILE A 111 -2.80 -5.28 0.66
C ILE A 111 -2.12 -4.22 1.52
N ALA A 112 -0.89 -4.47 1.94
CA ALA A 112 -0.16 -3.59 2.84
C ALA A 112 1.09 -3.03 2.17
N VAL A 113 1.32 -1.74 2.39
CA VAL A 113 2.61 -1.09 2.16
C VAL A 113 3.44 -1.26 3.43
N PHE A 114 4.71 -1.66 3.31
CA PHE A 114 5.59 -1.86 4.45
C PHE A 114 7.05 -1.62 4.07
N ARG A 115 7.90 -1.46 5.07
CA ARG A 115 9.36 -1.35 4.90
C ARG A 115 10.04 -2.60 5.40
N ARG A 116 10.96 -3.18 4.62
CA ARG A 116 11.67 -4.39 5.06
C ARG A 116 12.59 -4.03 6.25
N PRO A 117 12.68 -4.85 7.31
CA PRO A 117 13.59 -4.57 8.43
C PRO A 117 15.07 -4.44 8.02
N SER A 118 15.50 -5.24 7.04
CA SER A 118 16.89 -5.22 6.54
C SER A 118 17.18 -4.06 5.57
N ASP A 119 16.14 -3.50 4.93
CA ASP A 119 16.22 -2.30 4.10
C ASP A 119 14.99 -1.41 4.32
N PRO A 120 15.03 -0.51 5.33
CA PRO A 120 13.92 0.38 5.62
C PRO A 120 13.77 1.55 4.65
N SER A 121 14.67 1.69 3.66
CA SER A 121 14.63 2.78 2.68
C SER A 121 13.68 2.51 1.52
N THR A 122 13.31 1.24 1.32
CA THR A 122 12.44 0.79 0.23
C THR A 122 11.05 0.42 0.77
N ASP A 123 10.02 1.00 0.16
CA ASP A 123 8.63 0.63 0.42
C ASP A 123 8.23 -0.56 -0.47
N TYR A 124 7.73 -1.63 0.14
CA TYR A 124 7.23 -2.83 -0.51
C TYR A 124 5.72 -2.90 -0.39
N ILE A 125 5.08 -3.53 -1.38
CA ILE A 125 3.64 -3.78 -1.39
C ILE A 125 3.42 -5.28 -1.59
N LYS A 126 2.73 -5.89 -0.64
CA LYS A 126 2.40 -7.32 -0.62
C LYS A 126 1.04 -7.52 0.06
N ARG A 127 0.46 -8.69 -0.13
CA ARG A 127 -0.74 -9.12 0.55
C ARG A 127 -0.39 -9.80 1.87
N ILE A 128 -1.12 -9.49 2.94
CA ILE A 128 -1.03 -10.16 4.22
C ILE A 128 -1.78 -11.47 4.12
N VAL A 129 -1.09 -12.57 4.33
CA VAL A 129 -1.66 -13.91 4.17
C VAL A 129 -1.62 -14.70 5.49
N GLY A 130 -0.56 -14.54 6.29
CA GLY A 130 -0.49 -15.13 7.62
C GLY A 130 -0.46 -14.06 8.72
N LEU A 131 -1.26 -14.29 9.75
CA LEU A 131 -1.34 -13.50 10.98
C LEU A 131 -0.46 -14.10 12.08
N PRO A 132 -0.18 -13.34 13.17
CA PRO A 132 0.53 -13.87 14.33
C PRO A 132 -0.08 -15.18 14.85
N GLY A 133 0.75 -16.23 14.94
CA GLY A 133 0.36 -17.56 15.39
C GLY A 133 -0.03 -18.54 14.28
N ASP A 134 -0.26 -18.07 13.05
CA ASP A 134 -0.61 -18.94 11.94
C ASP A 134 0.56 -19.85 11.57
N LYS A 135 0.25 -21.10 11.22
CA LYS A 135 1.21 -22.01 10.57
C LYS A 135 0.97 -21.90 9.06
N ILE A 136 1.95 -21.38 8.32
CA ILE A 136 1.91 -21.20 6.87
C ILE A 136 2.89 -22.16 6.20
N GLN A 137 2.43 -22.87 5.19
CA GLN A 137 3.24 -23.69 4.32
C GLN A 137 2.71 -23.56 2.90
N MET A 138 3.62 -23.40 1.94
CA MET A 138 3.29 -23.53 0.53
C MET A 138 3.40 -25.01 0.14
N ILE A 139 2.34 -25.57 -0.45
CA ILE A 139 2.27 -26.88 -1.10
C ILE A 139 1.40 -26.70 -2.35
N ASP A 140 2.03 -26.40 -3.49
CA ASP A 140 1.35 -26.08 -4.76
C ASP A 140 0.21 -25.04 -4.58
N GLY A 141 0.41 -24.09 -3.66
CA GLY A 141 -0.63 -23.23 -3.08
C GLY A 141 -0.43 -23.06 -1.57
N ILE A 142 -1.37 -22.42 -0.86
CA ILE A 142 -1.22 -22.17 0.60
C ILE A 142 -2.06 -23.12 1.48
N ASN A 143 -1.38 -23.75 2.46
CA ASN A 143 -1.94 -24.38 3.67
C ASN A 143 -3.00 -25.49 3.52
N ASP A 144 -2.60 -26.68 3.04
CA ASP A 144 -3.24 -28.02 3.23
C ASP A 144 -4.73 -28.19 2.84
N HIS A 145 -5.46 -27.11 2.62
CA HIS A 145 -6.71 -27.05 1.91
C HIS A 145 -6.32 -26.48 0.57
N ALA A 146 -6.34 -27.31 -0.47
CA ALA A 146 -6.31 -26.85 -1.84
C ALA A 146 -7.31 -25.70 -1.93
N VAL A 147 -6.77 -24.48 -1.89
CA VAL A 147 -7.55 -23.31 -2.19
C VAL A 147 -8.08 -23.60 -3.58
N LYS A 148 -9.38 -23.45 -3.81
CA LYS A 148 -9.96 -23.77 -5.12
C LYS A 148 -9.31 -22.88 -6.17
N LEU A 149 -8.23 -23.37 -6.78
CA LEU A 149 -7.56 -22.76 -7.91
C LEU A 149 -8.49 -22.95 -9.10
N GLU A 150 -9.41 -22.01 -9.24
CA GLU A 150 -10.27 -21.95 -10.42
C GLU A 150 -9.51 -21.16 -11.48
N GLU A 151 -9.16 -21.82 -12.58
CA GLU A 151 -8.61 -21.17 -13.77
C GLU A 151 -9.63 -20.16 -14.29
N THR A 152 -9.37 -18.87 -14.05
CA THR A 152 -10.35 -17.81 -14.33
C THR A 152 -10.05 -17.07 -15.64
N GLY A 153 -8.90 -17.35 -16.28
CA GLY A 153 -8.55 -16.80 -17.59
C GLY A 153 -7.06 -16.87 -17.94
N SER A 154 -6.71 -16.25 -19.07
CA SER A 154 -5.34 -16.03 -19.50
C SER A 154 -4.96 -14.55 -19.32
N TYR A 155 -3.83 -14.28 -18.67
CA TYR A 155 -3.26 -12.92 -18.60
C TYR A 155 -2.27 -12.73 -19.74
N SER A 156 -2.47 -11.75 -20.62
CA SER A 156 -1.53 -11.46 -21.70
C SER A 156 -0.62 -10.31 -21.26
N SER A 157 0.62 -10.63 -20.88
CA SER A 157 1.72 -9.65 -20.91
C SER A 157 2.63 -9.97 -22.08
N ASP A 158 3.26 -8.95 -22.66
CA ASP A 158 4.21 -9.11 -23.78
C ASP A 158 5.39 -10.05 -23.47
N GLU A 159 5.58 -10.44 -22.19
CA GLU A 159 6.67 -11.29 -21.71
C GLU A 159 6.27 -12.76 -21.43
N ILE A 160 4.97 -13.11 -21.34
CA ILE A 160 4.55 -14.45 -20.89
C ILE A 160 3.45 -15.04 -21.79
N ARG A 161 3.76 -16.15 -22.45
CA ARG A 161 2.76 -16.99 -23.15
C ARG A 161 1.93 -17.74 -22.11
N SER A 162 0.68 -17.31 -21.92
CA SER A 162 -0.40 -18.02 -21.21
C SER A 162 -0.13 -18.35 -19.73
N PRO A 163 0.04 -17.35 -18.85
CA PRO A 163 0.03 -17.56 -17.40
C PRO A 163 -1.33 -18.09 -16.92
N LYS A 164 -1.31 -19.09 -16.03
CA LYS A 164 -2.51 -19.59 -15.36
C LYS A 164 -2.91 -18.57 -14.30
N VAL A 165 -4.06 -17.91 -14.50
CA VAL A 165 -4.66 -17.08 -13.45
C VAL A 165 -5.49 -17.98 -12.56
N GLN A 166 -5.12 -18.08 -11.30
CA GLN A 166 -5.83 -18.89 -10.33
C GLN A 166 -6.52 -18.00 -9.31
N ARG A 167 -7.69 -18.44 -8.81
CA ARG A 167 -8.36 -17.79 -7.69
C ARG A 167 -7.87 -18.39 -6.37
N GLU A 168 -7.34 -17.56 -5.49
CA GLU A 168 -7.00 -17.95 -4.11
C GLU A 168 -8.05 -17.38 -3.14
N THR A 169 -8.66 -18.23 -2.32
CA THR A 169 -9.58 -17.92 -1.22
C THR A 169 -8.96 -18.26 0.13
N LEU A 170 -8.83 -17.27 1.01
CA LEU A 170 -8.35 -17.43 2.38
C LEU A 170 -9.44 -17.99 3.30
N GLN A 171 -9.05 -18.45 4.50
CA GLN A 171 -9.96 -19.04 5.49
C GLN A 171 -11.10 -18.09 5.92
N ASN A 172 -10.87 -16.78 5.83
CA ASN A 172 -11.88 -15.76 6.12
C ASN A 172 -12.86 -15.50 4.94
N GLY A 173 -12.73 -16.24 3.84
CA GLY A 173 -13.58 -16.12 2.65
C GLY A 173 -13.15 -15.04 1.67
N VAL A 174 -12.08 -14.29 1.94
CA VAL A 174 -11.53 -13.31 0.99
C VAL A 174 -10.91 -14.05 -0.19
N SER A 175 -11.34 -13.70 -1.41
CA SER A 175 -10.83 -14.30 -2.64
C SER A 175 -10.15 -13.27 -3.53
N TYR A 176 -9.02 -13.63 -4.13
CA TYR A 176 -8.27 -12.78 -5.07
C TYR A 176 -7.61 -13.63 -6.15
N SER A 177 -7.22 -12.99 -7.24
CA SER A 177 -6.50 -13.65 -8.33
C SER A 177 -5.00 -13.66 -8.06
N VAL A 178 -4.35 -14.77 -8.37
CA VAL A 178 -2.89 -14.95 -8.31
C VAL A 178 -2.38 -15.44 -9.66
N LEU A 179 -1.13 -15.10 -9.99
CA LEU A 179 -0.41 -15.71 -11.10
C LEU A 179 0.53 -16.78 -10.57
N ASP A 180 0.42 -17.97 -11.15
CA ASP A 180 1.34 -19.08 -10.99
C ASP A 180 1.56 -19.68 -12.38
N VAL A 181 2.75 -19.46 -12.92
CA VAL A 181 3.13 -19.63 -14.32
C VAL A 181 4.14 -20.77 -14.47
N ILE A 182 5.01 -20.94 -13.48
CA ILE A 182 6.12 -21.90 -13.50
C ILE A 182 5.78 -23.06 -12.58
N ASP A 183 5.32 -24.16 -13.17
CA ASP A 183 5.06 -25.39 -12.42
C ASP A 183 6.36 -25.84 -11.70
N GLY A 184 6.33 -25.95 -10.37
CA GLY A 184 7.45 -26.43 -9.56
C GLY A 184 8.50 -25.36 -9.25
N SER A 185 8.08 -24.09 -9.16
CA SER A 185 8.92 -22.99 -8.71
C SER A 185 9.44 -23.23 -7.29
N THR A 186 10.55 -22.58 -6.93
CA THR A 186 11.09 -22.64 -5.56
C THR A 186 10.09 -22.12 -4.51
N GLY A 187 9.12 -21.30 -4.91
CA GLY A 187 8.11 -20.73 -4.04
C GLY A 187 6.86 -21.59 -3.86
N ASP A 188 6.73 -22.71 -4.56
CA ASP A 188 5.52 -23.54 -4.58
C ASP A 188 5.47 -24.49 -3.38
N ASN A 189 6.64 -24.94 -2.93
CA ASN A 189 6.80 -25.91 -1.87
C ASN A 189 7.80 -25.39 -0.83
N THR A 190 7.30 -24.84 0.26
CA THR A 190 8.15 -24.26 1.32
C THR A 190 8.14 -25.12 2.57
N GLN A 191 9.13 -24.89 3.43
CA GLN A 191 9.06 -25.40 4.81
C GLN A 191 7.92 -24.71 5.56
N PRO A 192 7.27 -25.39 6.53
CA PRO A 192 6.28 -24.76 7.38
C PRO A 192 6.90 -23.63 8.22
N VAL A 193 6.24 -22.49 8.26
CA VAL A 193 6.61 -21.32 9.05
C VAL A 193 5.48 -21.03 10.04
N VAL A 194 5.80 -20.97 11.32
CA VAL A 194 4.89 -20.40 12.32
C VAL A 194 5.16 -18.90 12.39
N VAL A 195 4.14 -18.10 12.11
CA VAL A 195 4.24 -16.64 12.11
C VAL A 195 4.42 -16.16 13.55
N PRO A 196 5.55 -15.51 13.90
CA PRO A 196 5.79 -15.06 15.27
C PRO A 196 4.79 -13.99 15.72
N ALA A 197 4.64 -13.85 17.04
CA ALA A 197 3.84 -12.79 17.64
C ALA A 197 4.25 -11.41 17.10
N GLY A 198 3.26 -10.58 16.74
CA GLY A 198 3.48 -9.23 16.22
C GLY A 198 4.14 -9.17 14.83
N ARG A 199 4.15 -10.27 14.07
CA ARG A 199 4.67 -10.31 12.70
C ARG A 199 3.61 -10.86 11.73
N TYR A 200 3.81 -10.60 10.44
CA TYR A 200 2.89 -11.01 9.38
C TYR A 200 3.66 -11.75 8.29
N PHE A 201 3.02 -12.76 7.70
CA PHE A 201 3.52 -13.45 6.52
C PHE A 201 2.89 -12.80 5.28
N MET A 202 3.73 -12.32 4.38
CA MET A 202 3.31 -11.51 3.23
C MET A 202 3.66 -12.20 1.92
N LEU A 203 2.74 -12.18 0.97
CA LEU A 203 2.92 -12.78 -0.36
C LEU A 203 2.65 -11.77 -1.47
N GLY A 204 3.33 -11.94 -2.60
CA GLY A 204 2.90 -11.34 -3.86
C GLY A 204 1.76 -12.12 -4.48
N ASP A 205 0.90 -11.43 -5.20
CA ASP A 205 -0.14 -12.08 -6.01
C ASP A 205 0.47 -12.74 -7.26
N ASN A 206 1.63 -12.24 -7.73
CA ASN A 206 2.43 -12.92 -8.74
C ASN A 206 3.42 -13.87 -8.05
N ARG A 207 3.04 -15.15 -7.92
CA ARG A 207 3.74 -16.14 -7.10
C ARG A 207 5.13 -16.45 -7.59
N ASP A 208 5.36 -16.42 -8.90
CA ASP A 208 6.69 -16.67 -9.46
C ASP A 208 7.57 -15.42 -9.56
N SER A 209 6.96 -14.24 -9.53
CA SER A 209 7.67 -12.96 -9.70
C SER A 209 7.58 -12.07 -8.47
N SER A 210 7.77 -12.66 -7.29
CA SER A 210 7.67 -11.93 -6.02
C SER A 210 8.77 -12.31 -5.04
N ALA A 211 9.58 -11.32 -4.66
CA ALA A 211 10.43 -11.41 -3.48
C ALA A 211 9.60 -11.08 -2.23
N ASP A 212 9.17 -12.12 -1.50
CA ASP A 212 8.25 -12.04 -0.37
C ASP A 212 8.62 -13.01 0.77
N SER A 213 7.73 -13.21 1.75
CA SER A 213 8.04 -13.93 3.00
C SER A 213 8.43 -15.41 2.81
N ARG A 214 8.25 -15.99 1.62
CA ARG A 214 8.75 -17.34 1.30
C ARG A 214 10.28 -17.43 1.25
N PHE A 215 10.95 -16.30 1.01
CA PHE A 215 12.38 -16.23 0.74
C PHE A 215 13.13 -15.43 1.82
N ASP A 216 14.10 -14.62 1.41
CA ASP A 216 14.99 -13.83 2.26
C ASP A 216 14.27 -12.74 3.08
N MET A 217 13.05 -12.35 2.69
CA MET A 217 12.28 -11.31 3.36
C MET A 217 11.84 -11.74 4.77
N GLY A 218 11.50 -13.02 4.96
CA GLY A 218 10.89 -13.54 6.18
C GLY A 218 9.58 -12.84 6.56
N THR A 219 9.14 -13.00 7.80
CA THR A 219 7.93 -12.34 8.31
C THR A 219 8.19 -10.88 8.64
N ILE A 220 7.18 -10.01 8.53
CA ILE A 220 7.31 -8.56 8.69
C ILE A 220 6.76 -8.10 10.04
N PRO A 221 7.53 -7.36 10.86
CA PRO A 221 7.03 -6.82 12.13
C PRO A 221 5.86 -5.87 11.93
N TYR A 222 4.94 -5.82 12.89
CA TYR A 222 3.79 -4.93 12.80
C TYR A 222 4.19 -3.47 12.67
N GLU A 223 5.21 -3.02 13.41
CA GLU A 223 5.70 -1.64 13.35
C GLU A 223 6.12 -1.21 11.93
N ASN A 224 6.56 -2.14 11.08
CA ASN A 224 7.07 -1.88 9.73
C ASN A 224 5.97 -1.60 8.69
N LEU A 225 4.70 -1.86 8.99
CA LEU A 225 3.61 -1.50 8.08
C LEU A 225 3.50 0.03 7.94
N VAL A 226 3.34 0.53 6.73
CA VAL A 226 3.23 1.95 6.43
C VAL A 226 1.76 2.35 6.25
N GLY A 227 0.96 1.48 5.66
CA GLY A 227 -0.47 1.69 5.47
C GLY A 227 -1.15 0.58 4.65
N LYS A 228 -2.48 0.58 4.63
CA LYS A 228 -3.31 -0.35 3.85
C LYS A 228 -3.58 0.23 2.47
N GLY A 229 -3.24 -0.47 1.40
CA GLY A 229 -3.68 -0.14 0.06
C GLY A 229 -5.20 -0.22 -0.04
N VAL A 230 -5.87 0.87 -0.43
CA VAL A 230 -7.34 0.94 -0.44
C VAL A 230 -7.93 1.14 -1.82
N ARG A 231 -7.26 1.92 -2.68
CA ARG A 231 -7.87 2.38 -3.93
C ARG A 231 -6.84 2.77 -4.97
N LEU A 232 -6.99 2.25 -6.19
CA LEU A 232 -6.26 2.73 -7.35
C LEU A 232 -6.90 4.02 -7.86
N PHE A 233 -6.10 4.95 -8.38
CA PHE A 233 -6.63 6.21 -8.92
C PHE A 233 -6.10 6.58 -10.30
N TRP A 234 -5.06 5.89 -10.78
CA TRP A 234 -4.46 6.14 -12.08
C TRP A 234 -3.54 4.98 -12.47
N ASN A 235 -3.34 4.77 -13.77
CA ASN A 235 -2.25 3.95 -14.32
C ASN A 235 -1.49 4.76 -15.37
N SER A 236 -0.17 4.93 -15.22
CA SER A 236 0.65 5.74 -16.13
C SER A 236 0.94 5.10 -17.48
N ARG A 237 0.64 3.81 -17.66
CA ARG A 237 0.79 3.08 -18.92
C ARG A 237 -0.52 2.97 -19.70
N GLY A 238 -1.61 3.54 -19.18
CA GLY A 238 -2.92 3.51 -19.83
C GLY A 238 -3.65 2.18 -19.70
N VAL A 239 -3.20 1.28 -18.81
CA VAL A 239 -3.90 0.03 -18.50
C VAL A 239 -5.21 0.35 -17.77
N ASP A 240 -6.30 -0.31 -18.17
CA ASP A 240 -7.57 -0.17 -17.46
C ASP A 240 -7.48 -0.79 -16.07
N TYR A 241 -7.89 -0.01 -15.07
CA TYR A 241 -7.89 -0.39 -13.66
C TYR A 241 -9.32 -0.33 -13.07
N SER A 242 -10.34 -0.07 -13.88
CA SER A 242 -11.72 0.14 -13.44
C SER A 242 -12.27 -1.05 -12.63
N SER A 243 -11.95 -2.27 -13.04
CA SER A 243 -12.32 -3.52 -12.35
C SER A 243 -11.49 -3.81 -11.09
N ARG A 244 -10.34 -3.16 -10.93
CA ARG A 244 -9.38 -3.35 -9.82
C ARG A 244 -9.31 -2.12 -8.90
N HIS A 245 -10.25 -1.21 -9.04
CA HIS A 245 -10.19 0.10 -8.42
C HIS A 245 -10.32 0.05 -6.89
N THR A 246 -11.06 -0.91 -6.34
CA THR A 246 -11.16 -1.20 -4.90
C THR A 246 -10.35 -2.45 -4.54
N LEU A 247 -9.63 -2.39 -3.41
CA LEU A 247 -8.68 -3.42 -2.98
C LEU A 247 -9.13 -4.17 -1.71
N ASP A 248 -10.43 -4.32 -1.53
CA ASP A 248 -11.07 -4.96 -0.37
C ASP A 248 -11.17 -6.49 -0.48
N GLY A 249 -10.60 -7.10 -1.53
CA GLY A 249 -10.60 -8.56 -1.68
C GLY A 249 -11.97 -9.15 -2.02
N LEU A 250 -12.91 -8.31 -2.46
CA LEU A 250 -14.20 -8.70 -3.03
C LEU A 250 -14.15 -8.49 -4.55
N THR A 251 -13.20 -9.13 -5.23
CA THR A 251 -13.25 -9.22 -6.69
C THR A 251 -14.36 -10.20 -7.08
N GLY A 252 -15.58 -9.69 -7.24
CA GLY A 252 -16.76 -10.51 -7.54
C GLY A 252 -18.00 -9.71 -7.88
N LYS A 253 -18.06 -9.18 -9.10
CA LYS A 253 -19.20 -9.38 -9.99
C LYS A 253 -18.69 -9.79 -11.36
#